data_AF-I1C067-F1
#
_entry.id   AF-I1C067-F1
#
_cell.length_a   1.000
_cell.length_b   1.000
_cell.length_c   1.000
_cell.angle_alpha   90.00
_cell.angle_beta   90.00
_cell.angle_gamma   90.00
#
_symmetry.space_group_name_H-M   'P 1'
#
loop_
_entity.id
_entity.type
_entity.pdbx_description
1 polymer ?
#
loop_
_entity_poly.entity_id
_entity_poly.type
_entity_poly.pdbx_seq_one_letter_code
_entity_poly.pdbx_strand_id
1 'polypeptide(L)'
;MISQGPMWGLYMLRMLMGTLYNLLGIKFSACLNKFMVVWVFIGSLVIIIGVPALASTHNSAKWVFTEFINNTGYENNGMVFLIGLLQAGWALVGYECGAQIVEGTKNAATTAPRGIIICVIGAIIQGFVLIISTLFSIQDVDELLNSSMPSATFFLQSTNNPSVTAFFLVILLITQIGSLCNSILATAHVAWAMSRDGCLPFSGFLYKLSGKNKIAANCLIMQLIICIIIILPSLGSTVYWEAIMSAAVISINVSYGIPLLCRLIWVRNNMPKGPFSLGKFGLPLNFISVVWVCFFGVVLCFPSVDPVDPETMNWASLMIGAVMLFSIFFWFTSGRHKYGAQFKQQNMQSST
;
A
#
# COMPACT_ATOMS: atom_id res chain seq x y z
N MET A 1 -11.26 -16.10 19.83
CA MET A 1 -11.34 -15.74 18.40
C MET A 1 -12.44 -14.70 18.23
N ILE A 2 -12.13 -13.53 17.66
CA ILE A 2 -13.17 -12.56 17.28
C ILE A 2 -13.99 -13.22 16.16
N SER A 3 -15.32 -13.23 16.29
CA SER A 3 -16.20 -13.70 15.22
C SER A 3 -15.90 -12.93 13.92
N GLN A 4 -16.02 -13.58 12.76
CA GLN A 4 -15.78 -12.94 11.45
C GLN A 4 -16.71 -11.72 11.23
N GLY A 5 -17.89 -11.73 11.85
CA GLY A 5 -18.87 -10.63 11.78
C GLY A 5 -18.36 -9.29 12.34
N PRO A 6 -17.91 -9.21 13.61
CA PRO A 6 -17.29 -8.01 14.17
C PRO A 6 -16.10 -7.46 13.37
N MET A 7 -15.22 -8.33 12.84
CA MET A 7 -14.10 -7.88 12.01
C MET A 7 -14.60 -7.17 10.74
N TRP A 8 -15.61 -7.73 10.09
CA TRP A 8 -16.24 -7.13 8.92
C TRP A 8 -16.95 -5.82 9.26
N GLY A 9 -17.69 -5.78 10.38
CA GLY A 9 -18.32 -4.55 10.86
C GLY A 9 -17.31 -3.42 11.10
N LEU A 10 -16.15 -3.73 11.68
CA LEU A 10 -15.06 -2.77 11.86
C LEU A 10 -14.43 -2.34 10.53
N TYR A 11 -14.26 -3.26 9.58
CA TYR A 11 -13.80 -2.93 8.23
C TYR A 11 -14.74 -1.95 7.54
N MET A 12 -16.05 -2.25 7.54
CA MET A 12 -17.09 -1.40 6.97
C MET A 12 -17.13 -0.02 7.62
N LEU A 13 -17.08 0.02 8.96
CA LEU A 13 -17.03 1.27 9.71
C LEU A 13 -15.81 2.10 9.29
N ARG A 14 -14.62 1.49 9.20
CA ARG A 14 -13.39 2.18 8.78
C ARG A 14 -13.50 2.73 7.36
N MET A 15 -14.00 1.92 6.42
CA MET A 15 -14.20 2.34 5.03
C MET A 15 -15.21 3.48 4.89
N LEU A 16 -16.32 3.41 5.61
CA LEU A 16 -17.33 4.46 5.65
C LEU A 16 -16.78 5.74 6.26
N MET A 17 -16.10 5.65 7.41
CA MET A 17 -15.45 6.81 8.05
C MET A 17 -14.45 7.48 7.11
N GLY A 18 -13.57 6.71 6.45
CA GLY A 18 -12.59 7.25 5.52
C GLY A 18 -13.22 7.89 4.28
N THR A 19 -14.32 7.31 3.78
CA THR A 19 -15.07 7.86 2.64
C THR A 19 -15.80 9.15 3.02
N LEU A 20 -16.53 9.15 4.13
CA LEU A 20 -17.23 10.33 4.67
C LEU A 20 -16.26 11.47 4.97
N TYR A 21 -15.09 11.14 5.54
CA TYR A 21 -14.04 12.11 5.79
C TYR A 21 -13.58 12.80 4.50
N ASN A 22 -13.34 12.04 3.44
CA ASN A 22 -12.91 12.59 2.15
C ASN A 22 -14.00 13.39 1.43
N LEU A 23 -15.29 13.15 1.74
CA LEU A 23 -16.39 13.99 1.26
C LEU A 23 -16.42 15.39 1.90
N LEU A 24 -15.72 15.63 3.02
CA LEU A 24 -15.54 16.97 3.59
C LEU A 24 -14.67 17.86 2.69
N GLY A 25 -13.82 17.25 1.86
CA GLY A 25 -13.06 17.90 0.80
C GLY A 25 -11.60 18.17 1.10
N ILE A 26 -10.89 18.62 0.06
CA ILE A 26 -9.42 18.67 -0.01
C ILE A 26 -8.81 19.52 1.12
N LYS A 27 -9.48 20.58 1.57
CA LYS A 27 -8.98 21.42 2.68
C LYS A 27 -8.85 20.64 3.99
N PHE A 28 -9.83 19.77 4.28
CA PHE A 28 -9.77 18.91 5.47
C PHE A 28 -8.67 17.88 5.31
N SER A 29 -8.60 17.19 4.16
CA SER A 29 -7.55 16.22 3.88
C SER A 29 -6.14 16.83 3.97
N ALA A 30 -5.95 18.09 3.56
CA ALA A 30 -4.69 18.81 3.73
C ALA A 30 -4.35 19.07 5.21
N CYS A 31 -5.34 19.37 6.05
CA CYS A 31 -5.15 19.51 7.49
C CYS A 31 -4.75 18.18 8.14
N LEU A 32 -5.46 17.10 7.82
CA LEU A 32 -5.13 15.76 8.29
C LEU A 32 -3.72 15.36 7.88
N ASN A 33 -3.31 15.64 6.64
CA ASN A 33 -1.95 15.33 6.19
C ASN A 33 -0.87 16.05 7.01
N LYS A 34 -1.07 17.33 7.35
CA LYS A 34 -0.14 18.05 8.25
C LYS A 34 -0.09 17.43 9.64
N PHE A 35 -1.25 17.10 10.19
CA PHE A 35 -1.35 16.42 11.49
C PHE A 35 -0.65 15.06 11.45
N MET A 36 -0.90 14.25 10.41
CA MET A 36 -0.38 12.90 10.28
C MET A 36 1.15 12.88 10.13
N VAL A 37 1.74 13.85 9.45
CA VAL A 37 3.21 13.97 9.40
C VAL A 37 3.79 14.12 10.81
N VAL A 38 3.22 14.98 11.64
CA VAL A 38 3.65 15.18 13.03
C VAL A 38 3.36 13.95 13.88
N TRP A 39 2.15 13.39 13.75
CA TRP A 39 1.70 12.23 14.51
C TRP A 39 2.55 11.00 14.25
N VAL A 40 2.85 10.68 12.99
CA VAL A 40 3.66 9.52 12.63
C VAL A 40 5.10 9.71 13.06
N PHE A 41 5.66 10.91 12.89
CA PHE A 41 7.02 11.20 13.32
C PHE A 41 7.16 11.07 14.84
N ILE A 42 6.36 11.83 15.61
CA ILE A 42 6.41 11.79 17.08
C ILE A 42 6.00 10.42 17.61
N GLY A 43 4.93 9.83 17.08
CA GLY A 43 4.44 8.52 17.48
C GLY A 43 5.48 7.42 17.30
N SER A 44 6.21 7.45 16.18
CA SER A 44 7.32 6.51 15.98
C SER A 44 8.47 6.73 16.96
N LEU A 45 8.84 7.98 17.27
CA LEU A 45 9.88 8.29 18.25
C LEU A 45 9.47 7.82 19.64
N VAL A 46 8.20 8.01 19.99
CA VAL A 46 7.63 7.53 21.26
C VAL A 46 7.71 6.01 21.36
N ILE A 47 7.48 5.28 20.27
CA ILE A 47 7.64 3.82 20.25
C ILE A 47 9.14 3.44 20.32
N ILE A 48 9.97 4.04 19.48
CA ILE A 48 11.42 3.77 19.37
C ILE A 48 12.13 3.97 20.72
N ILE A 49 11.74 4.98 21.49
CA ILE A 49 12.35 5.29 22.79
C ILE A 49 11.60 4.60 23.92
N GLY A 50 10.27 4.69 23.91
CA GLY A 50 9.43 4.25 25.02
C GLY A 50 9.42 2.74 25.20
N VAL A 51 9.40 1.97 24.12
CA VAL A 51 9.34 0.51 24.22
C VAL A 51 10.65 -0.07 24.82
N PRO A 52 11.85 0.29 24.31
CA PRO A 52 13.08 -0.12 24.97
C PRO A 52 13.25 0.41 26.39
N ALA A 53 12.76 1.62 26.68
CA ALA A 53 12.86 2.17 28.04
C ALA A 53 11.96 1.44 29.07
N LEU A 54 10.88 0.82 28.62
CA LEU A 54 9.93 0.11 29.48
C LEU A 54 10.17 -1.40 29.53
N ALA A 55 10.81 -1.96 28.49
CA ALA A 55 11.13 -3.38 28.40
C ALA A 55 11.96 -3.85 29.60
N SER A 56 11.56 -4.98 30.19
CA SER A 56 12.25 -5.59 31.34
C SER A 56 13.66 -6.06 31.01
N THR A 57 13.85 -6.59 29.80
CA THR A 57 15.13 -7.08 29.31
C THR A 57 15.35 -6.69 27.87
N HIS A 58 16.61 -6.67 27.44
CA HIS A 58 16.98 -6.39 26.06
C HIS A 58 17.72 -7.58 25.47
N ASN A 59 17.35 -7.95 24.24
CA ASN A 59 18.03 -9.02 23.53
C ASN A 59 19.48 -8.63 23.20
N SER A 60 20.35 -9.64 23.09
CA SER A 60 21.74 -9.39 22.71
C SER A 60 21.84 -8.94 21.24
N ALA A 61 22.83 -8.11 20.90
CA ALA A 61 23.06 -7.71 19.51
C ALA A 61 23.36 -8.93 18.61
N LYS A 62 23.98 -9.98 19.16
CA LYS A 62 24.18 -11.25 18.44
C LYS A 62 22.83 -11.84 18.04
N TRP A 63 21.89 -11.96 18.98
CA TRP A 63 20.56 -12.47 18.67
C TRP A 63 19.86 -11.62 17.60
N VAL A 64 19.83 -10.29 17.77
CA VAL A 64 19.13 -9.37 16.84
C VAL A 64 19.67 -9.42 15.41
N PHE A 65 20.99 -9.58 15.22
CA PHE A 65 21.62 -9.51 13.91
C PHE A 65 21.98 -10.86 13.28
N THR A 66 22.01 -11.95 14.04
CA THR A 66 22.48 -13.25 13.53
C THR A 66 21.51 -14.40 13.71
N GLU A 67 20.54 -14.28 14.61
CA GLU A 67 19.59 -15.36 14.82
C GLU A 67 18.61 -15.49 13.65
N PHE A 68 18.40 -16.72 13.19
CA PHE A 68 17.45 -17.04 12.11
C PHE A 68 16.45 -18.08 12.59
N ILE A 69 15.22 -17.65 12.81
CA ILE A 69 14.13 -18.50 13.31
C ILE A 69 13.28 -18.95 12.12
N ASN A 70 13.25 -20.26 11.86
CA ASN A 70 12.44 -20.86 10.81
C ASN A 70 11.35 -21.76 11.40
N ASN A 71 10.12 -21.23 11.42
CA ASN A 71 8.91 -21.96 11.84
C ASN A 71 7.94 -22.17 10.67
N THR A 72 8.45 -22.12 9.43
CA THR A 72 7.62 -22.20 8.22
C THR A 72 7.45 -23.62 7.72
N GLY A 73 8.27 -24.58 8.17
CA GLY A 73 8.28 -25.96 7.68
C GLY A 73 9.14 -26.17 6.43
N TYR A 74 9.53 -25.12 5.72
CA TYR A 74 10.46 -25.22 4.60
C TYR A 74 11.87 -25.61 5.08
N GLU A 75 12.44 -26.65 4.45
CA GLU A 75 13.83 -27.07 4.71
C GLU A 75 14.86 -26.04 4.21
N ASN A 76 14.52 -25.26 3.17
CA ASN A 76 15.42 -24.30 2.55
C ASN A 76 15.31 -22.90 3.19
N ASN A 77 16.26 -22.57 4.07
CA ASN A 77 16.33 -21.26 4.72
C ASN A 77 16.43 -20.07 3.74
N GLY A 78 16.98 -20.27 2.53
CA GLY A 78 17.01 -19.25 1.50
C GLY A 78 15.60 -18.90 1.00
N MET A 79 14.73 -19.91 0.85
CA MET A 79 13.33 -19.69 0.50
C MET A 79 12.58 -18.98 1.63
N VAL A 80 12.83 -19.36 2.89
CA VAL A 80 12.24 -18.71 4.07
C VAL A 80 12.65 -17.24 4.17
N PHE A 81 13.92 -16.94 3.90
CA PHE A 81 14.40 -15.56 3.81
C PHE A 81 13.64 -14.76 2.74
N LEU A 82 13.43 -15.35 1.55
CA LEU A 82 12.68 -14.70 0.47
C LEU A 82 11.21 -14.47 0.83
N ILE A 83 10.56 -15.43 1.50
CA ILE A 83 9.20 -15.27 2.02
C ILE A 83 9.14 -14.13 3.05
N GLY A 84 10.15 -14.02 3.93
CA GLY A 84 10.26 -12.92 4.90
C GLY A 84 10.35 -11.53 4.27
N LEU A 85 10.89 -11.41 3.04
CA LEU A 85 10.93 -10.14 2.30
C LEU A 85 9.53 -9.60 1.98
N LEU A 86 8.48 -10.43 1.98
CA LEU A 86 7.10 -9.98 1.76
C LEU A 86 6.71 -8.87 2.74
N GLN A 87 7.08 -9.03 4.01
CA GLN A 87 6.72 -8.07 5.05
C GLN A 87 7.46 -6.73 4.87
N ALA A 88 8.68 -6.77 4.34
CA ALA A 88 9.42 -5.58 3.95
C ALA A 88 8.75 -4.86 2.75
N GLY A 89 8.20 -5.62 1.80
CA GLY A 89 7.42 -5.07 0.69
C GLY A 89 6.17 -4.31 1.15
N TRP A 90 5.44 -4.87 2.11
CA TRP A 90 4.29 -4.22 2.74
C TRP A 90 4.65 -2.87 3.37
N ALA A 91 5.81 -2.78 4.03
CA ALA A 91 6.21 -1.59 4.78
C ALA A 91 6.42 -0.33 3.90
N LEU A 92 6.67 -0.50 2.61
CA LEU A 92 6.94 0.60 1.68
C LEU A 92 5.78 0.86 0.70
N VAL A 93 4.60 0.27 0.88
CA VAL A 93 3.46 0.55 0.00
C VAL A 93 2.90 1.97 0.25
N GLY A 94 2.61 2.72 -0.81
CA GLY A 94 1.88 3.99 -0.77
C GLY A 94 2.72 5.27 -0.83
N TYR A 95 4.03 5.19 -1.09
CA TYR A 95 4.90 6.38 -1.26
C TYR A 95 4.50 7.28 -2.44
N GLU A 96 3.75 6.73 -3.40
CA GLU A 96 3.27 7.39 -4.60
C GLU A 96 1.92 8.08 -4.42
N CYS A 97 1.18 7.81 -3.33
CA CYS A 97 -0.13 8.41 -3.08
C CYS A 97 -0.11 9.94 -3.16
N GLY A 98 0.96 10.57 -2.65
CA GLY A 98 1.15 12.02 -2.76
C GLY A 98 1.37 12.49 -4.20
N ALA A 99 2.02 11.67 -5.03
CA ALA A 99 2.24 11.95 -6.45
C ALA A 99 0.98 11.77 -7.30
N GLN A 100 0.00 11.00 -6.84
CA GLN A 100 -1.29 10.83 -7.52
C GLN A 100 -2.19 12.08 -7.41
N ILE A 101 -1.97 12.94 -6.40
CA ILE A 101 -2.80 14.13 -6.11
C ILE A 101 -2.04 15.44 -6.43
N VAL A 102 -1.20 15.41 -7.48
CA VAL A 102 -0.33 16.55 -7.82
C VAL A 102 -1.02 17.68 -8.56
N GLU A 103 -2.25 17.48 -9.04
CA GLU A 103 -3.09 18.49 -9.70
C GLU A 103 -3.53 19.57 -8.68
N GLY A 104 -2.63 20.52 -8.40
CA GLY A 104 -2.79 21.53 -7.34
C GLY A 104 -1.50 21.81 -6.56
N THR A 105 -0.46 21.01 -6.79
CA THR A 105 0.86 21.21 -6.19
C THR A 105 1.66 22.26 -6.97
N LYS A 106 2.20 23.26 -6.25
CA LYS A 106 3.13 24.23 -6.84
C LYS A 106 4.38 23.52 -7.36
N ASN A 107 4.74 23.78 -8.61
CA ASN A 107 5.87 23.14 -9.28
C ASN A 107 5.81 21.60 -9.25
N ALA A 108 4.64 21.01 -9.49
CA ALA A 108 4.39 19.57 -9.44
C ALA A 108 5.48 18.73 -10.16
N ALA A 109 5.96 19.19 -11.32
CA ALA A 109 6.97 18.51 -12.13
C ALA A 109 8.32 18.28 -11.42
N THR A 110 8.66 19.06 -10.39
CA THR A 110 9.88 18.88 -9.59
C THR A 110 9.59 18.51 -8.14
N THR A 111 8.49 19.01 -7.57
CA THR A 111 8.09 18.74 -6.19
C THR A 111 7.67 17.28 -6.00
N ALA A 112 6.90 16.70 -6.93
CA ALA A 112 6.45 15.31 -6.83
C ALA A 112 7.61 14.29 -6.80
N PRO A 113 8.56 14.29 -7.77
CA PRO A 113 9.66 13.32 -7.74
C PRO A 113 10.58 13.51 -6.52
N ARG A 114 10.86 14.76 -6.11
CA ARG A 114 11.64 15.02 -4.89
C ARG A 114 10.91 14.53 -3.63
N GLY A 115 9.59 14.74 -3.57
CA GLY A 115 8.74 14.29 -2.48
C GLY A 115 8.78 12.77 -2.30
N ILE A 116 8.68 12.00 -3.39
CA ILE A 116 8.80 10.53 -3.35
C ILE A 116 10.17 10.13 -2.78
N ILE A 117 11.27 10.72 -3.25
CA ILE A 117 12.62 10.37 -2.79
C ILE A 117 12.78 10.64 -1.28
N ILE A 118 12.35 11.81 -0.81
CA ILE A 118 12.43 12.18 0.62
C ILE A 118 11.57 11.24 1.46
N CYS A 119 10.36 10.92 0.99
CA CYS A 119 9.43 10.03 1.68
C CYS A 119 10.01 8.61 1.82
N VAL A 120 10.54 8.04 0.72
CA VAL A 120 11.12 6.69 0.72
C VAL A 120 12.36 6.62 1.61
N ILE A 121 13.29 7.57 1.50
CA ILE A 121 14.50 7.58 2.33
C ILE A 121 14.14 7.75 3.81
N GLY A 122 13.21 8.66 4.13
CA GLY A 122 12.72 8.87 5.48
C GLY A 122 12.08 7.60 6.06
N ALA A 123 11.22 6.94 5.29
CA ALA A 123 10.57 5.70 5.69
C ALA A 123 11.56 4.55 5.94
N ILE A 124 12.60 4.42 5.09
CA ILE A 124 13.65 3.40 5.28
C ILE A 124 14.39 3.63 6.60
N ILE A 125 14.85 4.87 6.86
CA ILE A 125 15.60 5.18 8.08
C ILE A 125 14.73 4.98 9.31
N GLN A 126 13.53 5.55 9.31
CA GLN A 126 12.60 5.49 10.43
C GLN A 126 12.13 4.05 10.70
N GLY A 127 11.78 3.32 9.65
CA GLY A 127 11.38 1.91 9.74
C GLY A 127 12.52 1.03 10.25
N PHE A 128 13.74 1.24 9.78
CA PHE A 128 14.90 0.49 10.25
C PHE A 128 15.15 0.69 11.75
N VAL A 129 15.15 1.94 12.23
CA VAL A 129 15.34 2.23 13.66
C VAL A 129 14.19 1.66 14.50
N LEU A 130 12.96 1.74 14.02
CA LEU A 130 11.79 1.13 14.67
C LEU A 130 11.94 -0.39 14.78
N ILE A 131 12.31 -1.08 13.70
CA ILE A 131 12.50 -2.53 13.69
C ILE A 131 13.59 -2.93 14.69
N ILE A 132 14.75 -2.27 14.66
CA ILE A 132 15.84 -2.55 15.60
C ILE A 132 15.39 -2.35 17.05
N SER A 133 14.74 -1.22 17.34
CA SER A 133 14.17 -0.95 18.67
C SER A 133 13.22 -2.07 19.12
N THR A 134 12.31 -2.51 18.25
CA THR A 134 11.37 -3.58 18.59
C THR A 134 12.05 -4.93 18.80
N LEU A 135 13.02 -5.31 17.96
CA LEU A 135 13.77 -6.57 18.10
C LEU A 135 14.55 -6.64 19.42
N PHE A 136 15.16 -5.53 19.83
CA PHE A 136 15.83 -5.46 21.13
C PHE A 136 14.86 -5.59 22.31
N SER A 137 13.58 -5.27 22.14
CA SER A 137 12.57 -5.28 23.20
C SER A 137 11.66 -6.50 23.22
N ILE A 138 11.79 -7.45 22.30
CA ILE A 138 11.05 -8.71 22.34
C ILE A 138 11.40 -9.48 23.62
N GLN A 139 10.40 -9.89 24.39
CA GLN A 139 10.61 -10.69 25.61
C GLN A 139 10.44 -12.19 25.36
N ASP A 140 9.40 -12.59 24.62
CA ASP A 140 9.11 -14.00 24.31
C ASP A 140 8.63 -14.14 22.86
N VAL A 141 9.43 -14.81 22.04
CA VAL A 141 9.14 -15.01 20.61
C VAL A 141 8.01 -16.00 20.40
N ASP A 142 7.96 -17.08 21.19
CA ASP A 142 6.99 -18.16 21.01
C ASP A 142 5.59 -17.68 21.38
N GLU A 143 5.45 -16.89 22.46
CA GLU A 143 4.17 -16.27 22.81
C GLU A 143 3.72 -15.28 21.71
N LEU A 144 4.64 -14.52 21.11
CA LEU A 144 4.32 -13.59 20.02
C LEU A 144 3.82 -14.31 18.77
N LEU A 145 4.45 -15.43 18.40
CA LEU A 145 4.08 -16.23 17.23
C LEU A 145 2.73 -16.95 17.43
N ASN A 146 2.43 -17.34 18.67
CA ASN A 146 1.17 -18.03 19.00
C ASN A 146 0.02 -17.06 19.35
N SER A 147 0.29 -15.76 19.47
CA SER A 147 -0.73 -14.77 19.82
C SER A 147 -1.68 -14.46 18.67
N SER A 148 -2.97 -14.39 18.98
CA SER A 148 -3.99 -13.87 18.04
C SER A 148 -3.88 -12.37 17.76
N MET A 149 -3.15 -11.62 18.61
CA MET A 149 -2.91 -10.19 18.45
C MET A 149 -1.44 -9.84 18.77
N PRO A 150 -0.49 -10.22 17.90
CA PRO A 150 0.95 -10.13 18.21
C PRO A 150 1.41 -8.73 18.61
N SER A 151 0.90 -7.67 17.98
CA SER A 151 1.26 -6.29 18.34
C SER A 151 0.80 -5.90 19.75
N ALA A 152 -0.38 -6.35 20.19
CA ALA A 152 -0.88 -6.06 21.54
C ALA A 152 -0.10 -6.87 22.58
N THR A 153 0.18 -8.15 22.30
CA THR A 153 1.02 -9.00 23.14
C THR A 153 2.43 -8.42 23.29
N PHE A 154 3.04 -7.98 22.18
CA PHE A 154 4.36 -7.34 22.19
C PHE A 154 4.43 -6.13 23.12
N PHE A 155 3.49 -5.19 22.98
CA PHE A 155 3.46 -4.02 23.86
C PHE A 155 3.15 -4.38 25.31
N LEU A 156 2.30 -5.38 25.55
CA LEU A 156 1.99 -5.83 26.91
C LEU A 156 3.20 -6.46 27.59
N GLN A 157 3.90 -7.36 26.90
CA GLN A 157 5.16 -7.97 27.38
C GLN A 157 6.22 -6.91 27.64
N SER A 158 6.35 -5.93 26.72
CA SER A 158 7.35 -4.88 26.85
C SER A 158 7.04 -3.87 27.95
N THR A 159 5.77 -3.61 28.26
CA THR A 159 5.39 -2.54 29.21
C THR A 159 4.94 -3.04 30.57
N ASN A 160 4.53 -4.31 30.67
CA ASN A 160 3.84 -4.90 31.83
C ASN A 160 2.67 -4.05 32.36
N ASN A 161 2.10 -3.18 31.51
CA ASN A 161 1.06 -2.22 31.88
C ASN A 161 0.00 -2.10 30.77
N PRO A 162 -1.24 -2.55 31.02
CA PRO A 162 -2.31 -2.49 30.02
C PRO A 162 -2.65 -1.08 29.52
N SER A 163 -2.54 -0.06 30.37
CA SER A 163 -2.86 1.33 30.01
C SER A 163 -1.81 1.91 29.06
N VAL A 164 -0.52 1.62 29.30
CA VAL A 164 0.56 2.06 28.42
C VAL A 164 0.54 1.29 27.10
N THR A 165 0.22 -0.01 27.17
CA THR A 165 -0.05 -0.83 25.97
C THR A 165 -1.16 -0.23 25.10
N ALA A 166 -2.29 0.14 25.71
CA ALA A 166 -3.38 0.77 24.99
C ALA A 166 -2.95 2.10 24.33
N PHE A 167 -2.12 2.90 24.99
CA PHE A 167 -1.58 4.12 24.41
C PHE A 167 -0.74 3.87 23.15
N PHE A 168 0.16 2.89 23.15
CA PHE A 168 0.91 2.52 21.95
C PHE A 168 0.01 2.01 20.82
N LEU A 169 -1.02 1.21 21.15
CA LEU A 169 -2.00 0.75 20.16
C LEU A 169 -2.82 1.90 19.56
N VAL A 170 -3.13 2.95 20.33
CA VAL A 170 -3.79 4.17 19.83
C VAL A 170 -2.91 4.92 18.83
N ILE A 171 -1.59 4.99 19.06
CA ILE A 171 -0.63 5.57 18.09
C ILE A 171 -0.73 4.86 16.74
N LEU A 172 -0.72 3.52 16.75
CA LEU A 172 -0.86 2.71 15.54
C LEU A 172 -2.24 2.86 14.89
N LEU A 173 -3.31 2.87 15.68
CA LEU A 173 -4.68 3.01 15.18
C LEU A 173 -4.90 4.33 14.44
N ILE A 174 -4.46 5.45 15.03
CA ILE A 174 -4.61 6.77 14.41
C ILE A 174 -3.79 6.85 13.11
N THR A 175 -2.57 6.29 13.12
CA THR A 175 -1.73 6.20 11.92
C THR A 175 -2.42 5.41 10.80
N GLN A 176 -3.05 4.28 11.15
CA GLN A 176 -3.79 3.44 10.21
C GLN A 176 -5.04 4.13 9.64
N ILE A 177 -5.76 4.92 10.44
CA ILE A 177 -6.90 5.72 9.95
C ILE A 177 -6.41 6.81 8.99
N GLY A 178 -5.31 7.49 9.31
CA GLY A 178 -4.71 8.49 8.42
C GLY A 178 -4.28 7.92 7.07
N SER A 179 -3.60 6.77 7.09
CA SER A 179 -3.20 6.06 5.88
C SER A 179 -4.40 5.64 5.03
N LEU A 180 -5.46 5.14 5.66
CA LEU A 180 -6.72 4.77 4.96
C LEU A 180 -7.34 5.98 4.26
N CYS A 181 -7.49 7.11 4.96
CA CYS A 181 -8.06 8.33 4.39
C CYS A 181 -7.26 8.81 3.17
N ASN A 182 -5.92 8.77 3.23
CA ASN A 182 -5.06 9.15 2.12
C ASN A 182 -5.17 8.21 0.93
N SER A 183 -5.21 6.90 1.18
CA SER A 183 -5.32 5.89 0.12
C SER A 183 -6.66 6.00 -0.62
N ILE A 184 -7.76 6.23 0.12
CA ILE A 184 -9.09 6.49 -0.43
C ILE A 184 -9.09 7.76 -1.29
N LEU A 185 -8.42 8.82 -0.86
CA LEU A 185 -8.34 10.06 -1.64
C LEU A 185 -7.55 9.88 -2.93
N ALA A 186 -6.38 9.24 -2.84
CA ALA A 186 -5.48 9.07 -3.95
C ALA A 186 -6.10 8.18 -5.04
N THR A 187 -6.72 7.07 -4.64
CA THR A 187 -7.44 6.16 -5.53
C THR A 187 -8.61 6.86 -6.25
N ALA A 188 -9.41 7.65 -5.52
CA ALA A 188 -10.49 8.41 -6.12
C ALA A 188 -10.00 9.48 -7.11
N HIS A 189 -8.85 10.10 -6.84
CA HIS A 189 -8.23 11.06 -7.76
C HIS A 189 -7.74 10.39 -9.05
N VAL A 190 -7.10 9.22 -8.95
CA VAL A 190 -6.72 8.41 -10.12
C VAL A 190 -7.96 8.02 -10.93
N ALA A 191 -9.01 7.52 -10.29
CA ALA A 191 -10.26 7.16 -10.96
C ALA A 191 -10.92 8.37 -11.64
N TRP A 192 -10.87 9.55 -11.01
CA TRP A 192 -11.39 10.78 -11.59
C TRP A 192 -10.57 11.23 -12.82
N ALA A 193 -9.23 11.19 -12.73
CA ALA A 193 -8.35 11.49 -13.86
C ALA A 193 -8.55 10.51 -15.03
N MET A 194 -8.70 9.22 -14.74
CA MET A 194 -9.05 8.21 -15.75
C MET A 194 -10.44 8.45 -16.36
N SER A 195 -11.39 8.95 -15.57
CA SER A 195 -12.72 9.31 -16.07
C SER A 195 -12.68 10.54 -16.98
N ARG A 196 -11.84 11.53 -16.68
CA ARG A 196 -11.58 12.69 -17.54
C ARG A 196 -11.14 12.25 -18.93
N ASP A 197 -10.24 11.27 -18.98
CA ASP A 197 -9.67 10.75 -20.22
C ASP A 197 -10.58 9.69 -20.90
N GLY A 198 -11.79 9.47 -20.38
CA GLY A 198 -12.78 8.55 -20.95
C GLY A 198 -12.44 7.06 -20.78
N CYS A 199 -11.53 6.72 -19.87
CA CYS A 199 -10.98 5.37 -19.70
C CYS A 199 -11.90 4.43 -18.91
N LEU A 200 -12.77 5.00 -18.07
CA LEU A 200 -13.68 4.24 -17.21
C LEU A 200 -15.09 4.11 -17.81
N PRO A 201 -15.81 3.01 -17.52
CA PRO A 201 -17.23 2.93 -17.82
C PRO A 201 -17.97 4.03 -17.04
N PHE A 202 -19.01 4.60 -17.64
CA PHE A 202 -19.75 5.73 -17.06
C PHE A 202 -18.87 6.95 -16.73
N SER A 203 -17.79 7.17 -17.49
CA SER A 203 -16.87 8.30 -17.33
C SER A 203 -17.57 9.66 -17.20
N GLY A 204 -18.64 9.90 -17.96
CA GLY A 204 -19.42 11.15 -17.87
C GLY A 204 -20.14 11.36 -16.53
N PHE A 205 -20.44 10.29 -15.78
CA PHE A 205 -20.95 10.38 -14.42
C PHE A 205 -19.82 10.50 -13.40
N LEU A 206 -18.77 9.69 -13.54
CA LEU A 206 -17.63 9.65 -12.61
C LEU A 206 -16.78 10.93 -12.62
N TYR A 207 -16.68 11.60 -13.77
CA TYR A 207 -15.92 12.84 -13.93
C TYR A 207 -16.59 14.05 -13.24
N LYS A 208 -17.90 13.99 -12.96
CA LYS A 208 -18.62 15.11 -12.35
C LYS A 208 -18.10 15.40 -10.95
N LEU A 209 -17.75 16.66 -10.73
CA LEU A 209 -17.37 17.19 -9.42
C LEU A 209 -18.62 17.72 -8.70
N SER A 210 -18.77 17.33 -7.44
CA SER A 210 -19.94 17.66 -6.62
C SER A 210 -19.62 18.71 -5.55
N GLY A 211 -20.61 19.57 -5.26
CA GLY A 211 -20.59 20.52 -4.15
C GLY A 211 -19.65 21.72 -4.32
N LYS A 212 -19.64 22.60 -3.30
CA LYS A 212 -18.81 23.82 -3.28
C LYS A 212 -17.30 23.52 -3.28
N ASN A 213 -16.91 22.34 -2.77
CA ASN A 213 -15.51 21.93 -2.62
C ASN A 213 -14.95 21.19 -3.84
N LYS A 214 -15.75 21.03 -4.92
CA LYS A 214 -15.35 20.37 -6.18
C LYS A 214 -14.71 18.99 -5.95
N ILE A 215 -15.43 18.10 -5.29
CA ILE A 215 -14.94 16.76 -4.91
C ILE A 215 -15.46 15.72 -5.91
N ALA A 216 -14.64 14.74 -6.28
CA ALA A 216 -15.03 13.58 -7.07
C ALA A 216 -15.85 12.56 -6.24
N ALA A 217 -16.99 12.99 -5.70
CA ALA A 217 -17.83 12.19 -4.80
C ALA A 217 -18.29 10.87 -5.43
N ASN A 218 -18.57 10.87 -6.74
CA ASN A 218 -18.98 9.67 -7.47
C ASN A 218 -17.86 8.62 -7.50
N CYS A 219 -16.60 9.04 -7.64
CA CYS A 219 -15.45 8.13 -7.60
C CYS A 219 -15.23 7.57 -6.18
N LEU A 220 -15.42 8.40 -5.14
CA LEU A 220 -15.34 7.97 -3.73
C LEU A 220 -16.40 6.91 -3.38
N ILE A 221 -17.64 7.08 -3.86
CA ILE A 221 -18.71 6.11 -3.62
C ILE A 221 -18.50 4.84 -4.44
N MET A 222 -18.08 4.97 -5.70
CA MET A 222 -17.78 3.83 -6.56
C MET A 222 -16.71 2.93 -5.93
N GLN A 223 -15.58 3.50 -5.48
CA GLN A 223 -14.53 2.69 -4.86
C GLN A 223 -15.00 2.05 -3.55
N LEU A 224 -15.82 2.74 -2.74
CA LEU A 224 -16.39 2.18 -1.52
C LEU A 224 -17.21 0.93 -1.85
N ILE A 225 -18.11 1.01 -2.84
CA ILE A 225 -18.94 -0.12 -3.27
C ILE A 225 -18.07 -1.27 -3.78
N ILE A 226 -17.06 -0.98 -4.61
CA ILE A 226 -16.15 -2.00 -5.14
C ILE A 226 -15.40 -2.70 -4.01
N CYS A 227 -14.83 -1.96 -3.05
CA CYS A 227 -14.13 -2.57 -1.91
C CYS A 227 -15.05 -3.44 -1.06
N ILE A 228 -16.31 -3.03 -0.84
CA ILE A 228 -17.30 -3.83 -0.10
C ILE A 228 -17.61 -5.13 -0.84
N ILE A 229 -17.77 -5.08 -2.16
CA ILE A 229 -18.04 -6.28 -2.96
C ILE A 229 -16.85 -7.23 -2.94
N ILE A 230 -15.63 -6.70 -3.11
CA ILE A 230 -14.40 -7.50 -3.13
C ILE A 230 -14.17 -8.17 -1.78
N ILE A 231 -14.43 -7.50 -0.66
CA ILE A 231 -14.19 -8.09 0.67
C ILE A 231 -15.31 -9.05 1.10
N LEU A 232 -16.49 -9.00 0.47
CA LEU A 232 -17.67 -9.76 0.90
C LEU A 232 -17.41 -11.27 1.11
N PRO A 233 -16.66 -11.98 0.24
CA PRO A 233 -16.38 -13.40 0.44
C PRO A 233 -15.52 -13.72 1.68
N SER A 234 -14.84 -12.72 2.27
CA SER A 234 -14.05 -12.92 3.49
C SER A 234 -14.92 -13.22 4.73
N LEU A 235 -16.24 -13.00 4.64
CA LEU A 235 -17.20 -13.37 5.69
C LEU A 235 -17.33 -14.89 5.88
N GLY A 236 -16.95 -15.69 4.88
CA GLY A 236 -17.05 -17.15 4.93
C GLY A 236 -15.69 -17.86 4.98
N SER A 237 -14.58 -17.15 4.83
CA SER A 237 -13.25 -17.75 4.72
C SER A 237 -12.14 -16.79 5.16
N THR A 238 -11.35 -17.21 6.15
CA THR A 238 -10.10 -16.53 6.55
C THR A 238 -9.01 -16.69 5.49
N VAL A 239 -9.01 -17.80 4.75
CA VAL A 239 -8.11 -18.05 3.61
C VAL A 239 -8.29 -16.98 2.55
N TYR A 240 -9.54 -16.58 2.28
CA TYR A 240 -9.84 -15.50 1.34
C TYR A 240 -9.31 -14.13 1.80
N TRP A 241 -9.38 -13.85 3.11
CA TRP A 241 -8.82 -12.61 3.67
C TRP A 241 -7.30 -12.53 3.46
N GLU A 242 -6.56 -13.60 3.80
CA GLU A 242 -5.11 -13.66 3.59
C GLU A 242 -4.75 -13.57 2.10
N ALA A 243 -5.52 -14.23 1.24
CA ALA A 243 -5.34 -14.16 -0.21
C ALA A 243 -5.53 -12.74 -0.76
N ILE A 244 -6.53 -11.99 -0.29
CA ILE A 244 -6.72 -10.58 -0.67
C ILE A 244 -5.52 -9.74 -0.25
N MET A 245 -5.04 -9.92 0.98
CA MET A 245 -3.92 -9.14 1.51
C MET A 245 -2.67 -9.38 0.66
N SER A 246 -2.33 -10.64 0.39
CA SER A 246 -1.20 -10.97 -0.48
C SER A 246 -1.39 -10.46 -1.92
N ALA A 247 -2.59 -10.63 -2.50
CA ALA A 247 -2.90 -10.15 -3.84
C ALA A 247 -2.81 -8.62 -3.97
N ALA A 248 -3.16 -7.86 -2.93
CA ALA A 248 -3.06 -6.41 -2.93
C ALA A 248 -1.61 -5.92 -3.11
N VAL A 249 -0.66 -6.52 -2.40
CA VAL A 249 0.78 -6.18 -2.52
C VAL A 249 1.31 -6.53 -3.89
N ILE A 250 0.99 -7.72 -4.39
CA ILE A 250 1.52 -8.14 -5.68
C ILE A 250 0.93 -7.27 -6.80
N SER A 251 -0.37 -6.99 -6.73
CA SER A 251 -1.05 -6.14 -7.72
C SER A 251 -0.45 -4.73 -7.77
N ILE A 252 -0.13 -4.14 -6.61
CA ILE A 252 0.46 -2.80 -6.59
C ILE A 252 1.90 -2.81 -7.13
N ASN A 253 2.70 -3.82 -6.77
CA ASN A 253 4.06 -3.98 -7.29
C ASN A 253 4.06 -4.18 -8.81
N VAL A 254 3.19 -5.06 -9.33
CA VAL A 254 3.02 -5.27 -10.77
C VAL A 254 2.59 -3.98 -11.45
N SER A 255 1.66 -3.22 -10.87
CA SER A 255 1.23 -1.91 -11.38
C SER A 255 2.41 -0.93 -11.51
N TYR A 256 3.32 -0.88 -10.54
CA TYR A 256 4.53 -0.06 -10.62
C TYR A 256 5.49 -0.52 -11.73
N GLY A 257 5.57 -1.84 -11.96
CA GLY A 257 6.42 -2.43 -13.01
C GLY A 257 5.95 -2.13 -14.43
N ILE A 258 4.64 -1.97 -14.66
CA ILE A 258 4.08 -1.81 -16.01
C ILE A 258 4.62 -0.54 -16.72
N PRO A 259 4.52 0.69 -16.16
CA PRO A 259 5.06 1.88 -16.82
C PRO A 259 6.57 1.83 -17.06
N LEU A 260 7.29 1.19 -16.13
CA LEU A 260 8.74 0.98 -16.19
C LEU A 260 9.11 0.07 -17.37
N LEU A 261 8.41 -1.05 -17.51
CA LEU A 261 8.53 -1.97 -18.63
C LEU A 261 8.17 -1.29 -19.96
N CYS A 262 7.04 -0.55 -20.00
CA CYS A 262 6.63 0.20 -21.18
C CYS A 262 7.72 1.17 -21.65
N ARG A 263 8.39 1.86 -20.72
CA ARG A 263 9.50 2.76 -21.03
C ARG A 263 10.71 1.99 -21.60
N LEU A 264 11.01 0.79 -21.12
CA LEU A 264 12.12 -0.03 -21.65
C LEU A 264 11.84 -0.61 -23.04
N ILE A 265 10.57 -0.88 -23.37
CA ILE A 265 10.19 -1.47 -24.66
C ILE A 265 10.02 -0.38 -25.73
N TRP A 266 9.21 0.65 -25.47
CA TRP A 266 8.75 1.58 -26.51
C TRP A 266 9.50 2.91 -26.54
N VAL A 267 9.92 3.44 -25.40
CA VAL A 267 10.34 4.84 -25.31
C VAL A 267 11.86 4.99 -25.15
N ARG A 268 12.56 4.06 -24.47
CA ARG A 268 14.01 4.06 -24.16
C ARG A 268 14.66 5.46 -24.10
N ASN A 269 15.12 5.97 -25.25
CA ASN A 269 15.85 7.24 -25.40
C ASN A 269 14.99 8.41 -25.91
N ASN A 270 13.79 8.15 -26.41
CA ASN A 270 12.90 9.12 -27.05
C ASN A 270 11.97 9.85 -26.06
N MET A 271 12.17 9.68 -24.75
CA MET A 271 11.37 10.39 -23.75
C MET A 271 11.82 11.86 -23.66
N PRO A 272 10.93 12.84 -23.83
CA PRO A 272 11.29 14.24 -23.61
C PRO A 272 11.75 14.43 -22.16
N LYS A 273 12.88 15.11 -21.98
CA LYS A 273 13.44 15.37 -20.65
C LYS A 273 12.56 16.39 -19.93
N GLY A 274 11.93 15.96 -18.84
CA GLY A 274 11.21 16.86 -17.95
C GLY A 274 12.16 17.67 -17.04
N PRO A 275 11.62 18.63 -16.26
CA PRO A 275 12.38 19.44 -15.30
C PRO A 275 13.15 18.62 -14.24
N PHE A 276 12.72 17.38 -14.01
CA PHE A 276 13.44 16.39 -13.21
C PHE A 276 13.87 15.22 -14.08
N SER A 277 15.15 14.87 -14.05
CA SER A 277 15.69 13.72 -14.79
C SER A 277 16.82 13.06 -14.02
N LEU A 278 16.80 11.72 -14.00
CA LEU A 278 17.89 10.89 -13.47
C LEU A 278 19.08 10.79 -14.45
N GLY A 279 19.00 11.44 -15.62
CA GLY A 279 20.05 11.44 -16.63
C GLY A 279 20.42 10.01 -17.05
N LYS A 280 21.73 9.71 -16.99
CA LYS A 280 22.30 8.42 -17.41
C LYS A 280 21.86 7.24 -16.54
N PHE A 281 21.48 7.49 -15.29
CA PHE A 281 21.02 6.45 -14.36
C PHE A 281 19.56 6.04 -14.61
N GLY A 282 18.81 6.79 -15.41
CA GLY A 282 17.39 6.54 -15.63
C GLY A 282 17.08 5.19 -16.30
N LEU A 283 17.90 4.75 -17.26
CA LEU A 283 17.69 3.48 -17.97
C LEU A 283 18.15 2.26 -17.14
N PRO A 284 19.36 2.26 -16.52
CA PRO A 284 19.78 1.15 -15.66
C PRO A 284 18.87 0.93 -14.45
N LEU A 285 18.46 2.01 -13.77
CA LEU A 285 17.56 1.90 -12.61
C LEU A 285 16.20 1.34 -13.03
N ASN A 286 15.68 1.75 -14.19
CA ASN A 286 14.43 1.21 -14.72
C ASN A 286 14.52 -0.31 -14.98
N PHE A 287 15.62 -0.77 -15.61
CA PHE A 287 15.85 -2.21 -15.81
C PHE A 287 15.91 -2.98 -14.49
N ILE A 288 16.67 -2.48 -13.51
CA ILE A 288 16.77 -3.09 -12.18
C ILE A 288 15.39 -3.15 -11.50
N SER A 289 14.60 -2.07 -11.58
CA SER A 289 13.26 -2.04 -11.00
C SER A 289 12.31 -3.04 -11.64
N VAL A 290 12.35 -3.22 -12.97
CA VAL A 290 11.52 -4.23 -13.65
C VAL A 290 11.92 -5.64 -13.21
N VAL A 291 13.22 -5.95 -13.19
CA VAL A 291 13.73 -7.25 -12.73
C VAL A 291 13.31 -7.50 -11.29
N TRP A 292 13.44 -6.51 -10.42
CA TRP A 292 13.04 -6.59 -9.03
C TRP A 292 11.54 -6.83 -8.87
N VAL A 293 10.68 -6.09 -9.58
CA VAL A 293 9.22 -6.29 -9.53
C VAL A 293 8.83 -7.69 -10.03
N CYS A 294 9.46 -8.19 -11.10
CA CYS A 294 9.21 -9.55 -11.58
C CYS A 294 9.64 -10.60 -10.56
N PHE A 295 10.85 -10.46 -10.01
CA PHE A 295 11.37 -11.35 -8.98
C PHE A 295 10.46 -11.35 -7.74
N PHE A 296 10.12 -10.18 -7.22
CA PHE A 296 9.29 -10.02 -6.05
C PHE A 296 7.89 -10.57 -6.30
N GLY A 297 7.26 -10.25 -7.44
CA GLY A 297 5.94 -10.77 -7.80
C GLY A 297 5.87 -12.30 -7.83
N VAL A 298 6.93 -12.98 -8.27
CA VAL A 298 7.02 -14.45 -8.24
C VAL A 298 7.21 -14.97 -6.82
N VAL A 299 8.15 -14.39 -6.05
CA VAL A 299 8.43 -14.79 -4.66
C VAL A 299 7.18 -14.66 -3.79
N LEU A 300 6.41 -13.59 -3.96
CA LEU A 300 5.20 -13.34 -3.18
C LEU A 300 4.04 -14.30 -3.50
N CYS A 301 4.10 -15.03 -4.62
CA CYS A 301 3.11 -16.04 -4.95
C CYS A 301 3.34 -17.38 -4.23
N PHE A 302 4.51 -17.57 -3.60
CA PHE A 302 4.77 -18.79 -2.83
C PHE A 302 4.00 -18.78 -1.51
N PRO A 303 3.57 -19.95 -1.01
CA PRO A 303 2.96 -20.08 0.30
C PRO A 303 3.97 -19.84 1.42
N SER A 304 3.51 -19.27 2.53
CA SER A 304 4.36 -18.91 3.68
C SER A 304 4.71 -20.08 4.60
N VAL A 305 4.03 -21.22 4.44
CA VAL A 305 4.23 -22.44 5.24
C VAL A 305 4.23 -23.69 4.36
N ASP A 306 4.86 -24.75 4.86
CA ASP A 306 4.97 -26.10 4.27
C ASP A 306 4.65 -27.15 5.36
N PRO A 307 3.80 -28.17 5.12
CA PRO A 307 3.15 -28.55 3.86
C PRO A 307 2.05 -27.60 3.37
N VAL A 308 1.86 -27.58 2.04
CA VAL A 308 0.87 -26.74 1.36
C VAL A 308 -0.44 -27.51 1.14
N ASP A 309 -1.50 -27.00 1.75
CA ASP A 309 -2.87 -27.49 1.65
C ASP A 309 -3.80 -26.35 1.16
N PRO A 310 -5.05 -26.61 0.75
CA PRO A 310 -5.97 -25.55 0.31
C PRO A 310 -6.18 -24.42 1.32
N GLU A 311 -5.97 -24.69 2.61
CA GLU A 311 -6.07 -23.70 3.70
C GLU A 311 -4.79 -22.87 3.90
N THR A 312 -3.63 -23.40 3.52
CA THR A 312 -2.31 -22.74 3.69
C THR A 312 -1.74 -22.19 2.39
N MET A 313 -2.33 -22.56 1.25
CA MET A 313 -1.93 -22.10 -0.06
C MET A 313 -2.16 -20.60 -0.23
N ASN A 314 -1.19 -19.92 -0.83
CA ASN A 314 -1.34 -18.53 -1.21
C ASN A 314 -2.12 -18.42 -2.54
N TRP A 315 -3.41 -18.13 -2.43
CA TRP A 315 -4.32 -17.95 -3.56
C TRP A 315 -4.18 -16.62 -4.31
N ALA A 316 -3.20 -15.79 -3.96
CA ALA A 316 -3.00 -14.49 -4.61
C ALA A 316 -2.74 -14.61 -6.11
N SER A 317 -1.98 -15.61 -6.55
CA SER A 317 -1.67 -15.85 -7.97
C SER A 317 -2.93 -16.00 -8.83
N LEU A 318 -3.95 -16.73 -8.32
CA LEU A 318 -5.25 -16.88 -8.95
C LEU A 318 -5.98 -15.54 -9.06
N MET A 319 -6.01 -14.77 -7.97
CA MET A 319 -6.68 -13.46 -7.94
C MET A 319 -6.05 -12.48 -8.92
N ILE A 320 -4.72 -12.41 -8.96
CA ILE A 320 -3.99 -11.54 -9.89
C ILE A 320 -4.23 -11.97 -11.32
N GLY A 321 -4.19 -13.28 -11.60
CA GLY A 321 -4.52 -13.82 -12.91
C GLY A 321 -5.92 -13.39 -13.38
N ALA A 322 -6.91 -13.48 -12.50
CA ALA A 322 -8.28 -13.03 -12.79
C ALA A 322 -8.35 -11.52 -13.06
N VAL A 323 -7.66 -10.69 -12.26
CA VAL A 323 -7.60 -9.23 -12.45
C VAL A 323 -6.92 -8.87 -13.78
N MET A 324 -5.80 -9.50 -14.11
CA MET A 324 -5.08 -9.27 -15.36
C MET A 324 -5.93 -9.67 -16.58
N LEU A 325 -6.61 -10.82 -16.52
CA LEU A 325 -7.55 -11.25 -17.57
C LEU A 325 -8.69 -10.26 -17.73
N PHE A 326 -9.27 -9.78 -16.63
CA PHE A 326 -10.31 -8.75 -16.65
C PHE A 326 -9.79 -7.45 -17.29
N SER A 327 -8.59 -6.98 -16.93
CA SER A 327 -7.99 -5.78 -17.52
C SER A 327 -7.74 -5.92 -19.02
N ILE A 328 -7.25 -7.08 -19.48
CA ILE A 328 -7.05 -7.36 -20.90
C ILE A 328 -8.39 -7.39 -21.63
N PHE A 329 -9.38 -8.08 -21.09
CA PHE A 329 -10.72 -8.14 -21.66
C PHE A 329 -11.35 -6.73 -21.75
N PHE A 330 -11.23 -5.93 -20.70
CA PHE A 330 -11.72 -4.55 -20.66
C PHE A 330 -11.02 -3.66 -21.69
N TRP A 331 -9.71 -3.85 -21.89
CA TRP A 331 -8.94 -3.14 -22.91
C TRP A 331 -9.46 -3.43 -24.32
N PHE A 332 -9.68 -4.71 -24.66
CA PHE A 332 -10.14 -5.10 -25.99
C PHE A 332 -11.58 -4.69 -26.27
N THR A 333 -12.45 -4.72 -25.26
CA THR A 333 -13.87 -4.41 -25.41
C THR A 333 -14.18 -2.90 -25.40
N SER A 334 -13.53 -2.13 -24.53
CA SER A 334 -13.82 -0.70 -24.34
C SER A 334 -12.60 0.19 -24.44
N GLY A 335 -11.49 -0.19 -23.79
CA GLY A 335 -10.30 0.66 -23.64
C GLY A 335 -9.72 1.13 -24.97
N ARG A 336 -9.42 0.22 -25.90
CA ARG A 336 -8.79 0.54 -27.20
C ARG A 336 -9.61 1.49 -28.10
N HIS A 337 -10.93 1.58 -27.85
CA HIS A 337 -11.85 2.39 -28.66
C HIS A 337 -12.06 3.79 -28.09
N LYS A 338 -12.00 3.95 -26.76
CA LYS A 338 -12.24 5.22 -26.07
C LYS A 338 -10.95 5.96 -25.74
N TYR A 339 -9.87 5.22 -25.46
CA TYR A 339 -8.58 5.78 -25.09
C TYR A 339 -7.94 6.51 -26.28
N GLY A 340 -7.67 7.81 -26.13
CA GLY A 340 -7.07 8.65 -27.18
C GLY A 340 -8.01 9.17 -28.27
N ALA A 341 -9.29 8.78 -28.27
CA ALA A 341 -10.28 9.33 -29.20
C ALA A 341 -10.46 10.85 -29.02
N GLN A 342 -10.42 11.33 -27.77
CA GLN A 342 -10.50 12.76 -27.45
C GLN A 342 -9.22 13.53 -27.83
N PHE A 343 -8.03 12.95 -27.65
CA PHE A 343 -6.77 13.55 -28.10
C PHE A 343 -6.69 13.66 -29.63
N LYS A 344 -7.21 12.66 -30.36
CA LYS A 344 -7.35 12.73 -31.83
C LYS A 344 -8.37 13.80 -32.27
N GLN A 345 -9.50 13.93 -31.57
CA GLN A 345 -10.51 14.96 -31.88
C GLN A 345 -10.00 16.39 -31.61
N GLN A 346 -9.28 16.63 -30.51
CA GLN A 346 -8.70 17.94 -30.21
C GLN A 346 -7.60 18.34 -31.21
N ASN A 347 -6.75 17.39 -31.62
CA ASN A 347 -5.73 17.64 -32.64
C ASN A 347 -6.32 17.87 -34.04
N MET A 348 -7.46 17.26 -34.38
CA MET A 348 -8.17 17.55 -35.64
C MET A 348 -8.81 18.94 -35.64
N GLN A 349 -9.34 19.40 -34.51
CA GLN A 349 -9.96 20.72 -34.36
C GLN A 349 -8.96 21.88 -34.28
N SER A 350 -7.71 21.63 -33.86
CA SER A 350 -6.65 22.65 -33.83
C SER A 350 -5.88 22.77 -35.15
N SER A 351 -6.08 21.84 -36.08
CA SER A 351 -5.49 21.82 -37.42
C SER A 351 -6.41 22.34 -38.54
N THR A 352 -7.62 22.79 -38.18
CA THR A 352 -8.58 23.53 -39.02
C THR A 352 -8.74 24.93 -38.49
#